data_AF-A0A8X6KZP9-F1
#
_entry.id   AF-A0A8X6KZP9-F1
#
_cell.length_a   1.000
_cell.length_b   1.000
_cell.length_c   1.000
_cell.angle_alpha   90.00
_cell.angle_beta   90.00
_cell.angle_gamma   90.00
#
_symmetry.space_group_name_H-M   'P 1'
#
loop_
_entity.id
_entity.type
_entity.pdbx_description
1 polymer ?
#
loop_
_entity_poly.entity_id
_entity_poly.type
_entity_poly.pdbx_seq_one_letter_code
_entity_poly.pdbx_strand_id
1 'polypeptide(L)'
;MLFARLALKDIPENQDLRDVSLLKNLDHKCVRSLNSCRGTDEIHNLVPNIESFRLALRSIKLWAKRHGVYSNVLGYLGGVSWAILVARTCQLYPNATASTLVHKFSLYFPSGYGPNQFC
;
A
#
# COMPACT_ATOMS: atom_id res chain seq x y z
N MET A 1 -7.07 13.44 -8.75
CA MET A 1 -6.85 14.41 -7.66
C MET A 1 -7.97 14.21 -6.65
N LEU A 2 -7.65 13.99 -5.36
CA LEU A 2 -8.66 13.86 -4.29
C LEU A 2 -8.75 15.19 -3.53
N PHE A 3 -9.88 15.42 -2.86
CA PHE A 3 -10.12 16.64 -2.08
C PHE A 3 -10.68 16.26 -0.71
N ALA A 4 -10.17 16.91 0.33
CA ALA A 4 -10.68 16.82 1.69
C ALA A 4 -10.69 18.22 2.32
N ARG A 5 -11.83 18.60 2.91
CA ARG A 5 -11.95 19.83 3.69
C ARG A 5 -11.78 19.48 5.17
N LEU A 6 -10.76 20.04 5.82
CA LEU A 6 -10.55 19.89 7.27
C LEU A 6 -11.41 20.90 8.04
N ALA A 7 -11.80 20.56 9.27
CA ALA A 7 -12.51 21.46 10.17
C ALA A 7 -11.54 22.40 10.92
N LEU A 8 -10.59 22.99 10.19
CA LEU A 8 -9.59 23.93 10.70
C LEU A 8 -9.79 25.29 10.05
N LYS A 9 -9.51 26.36 10.80
CA LYS A 9 -9.61 27.75 10.31
C LYS A 9 -8.52 28.06 9.28
N ASP A 10 -7.32 27.54 9.52
CA ASP A 10 -6.14 27.69 8.69
C ASP A 10 -5.42 26.33 8.62
N ILE A 11 -4.71 26.04 7.52
CA ILE A 11 -3.94 24.80 7.35
C ILE A 11 -2.46 25.11 7.57
N PRO A 12 -1.84 24.68 8.68
CA PRO A 12 -0.42 24.87 8.90
C PRO A 12 0.40 23.96 7.96
N GLU A 13 1.59 24.42 7.58
CA GLU A 13 2.46 23.72 6.61
C GLU A 13 2.98 22.37 7.12
N ASN A 14 3.03 22.18 8.44
CA ASN A 14 3.42 20.95 9.13
C ASN A 14 2.22 20.14 9.64
N GLN A 15 1.03 20.31 9.05
CA GLN A 15 -0.18 19.62 9.49
C GLN A 15 -0.02 18.09 9.42
N ASP A 16 -0.01 17.45 10.59
CA ASP A 16 0.04 16.00 10.69
C ASP A 16 -1.35 15.40 10.46
N LEU A 17 -1.53 14.73 9.31
CA LEU A 17 -2.80 14.06 8.96
C LEU A 17 -3.05 12.78 9.77
N ARG A 18 -2.09 12.31 10.58
CA ARG A 18 -2.25 11.11 11.41
C ARG A 18 -3.16 11.35 12.61
N ASP A 19 -3.36 12.59 13.03
CA ASP A 19 -4.25 12.90 14.14
C ASP A 19 -5.70 12.50 13.84
N VAL A 20 -6.21 11.52 14.60
CA VAL A 20 -7.57 10.99 14.48
C VAL A 20 -8.61 12.05 14.80
N SER A 21 -8.25 13.08 15.59
CA SER A 21 -9.15 14.18 15.92
C SER A 21 -9.61 14.97 14.69
N LEU A 22 -8.77 15.01 13.64
CA LEU A 22 -9.07 15.68 12.37
C LEU A 22 -10.21 15.04 11.59
N LEU A 23 -10.54 13.78 11.88
CA LEU A 23 -11.64 13.07 11.24
C LEU A 23 -13.01 13.40 11.85
N LYS A 24 -13.05 14.06 13.01
CA LYS A 24 -14.31 14.41 13.68
C LYS A 24 -15.08 15.43 12.84
N ASN A 25 -16.38 15.20 12.68
CA ASN A 25 -17.30 16.09 11.94
C ASN A 25 -16.99 16.28 10.44
N LEU A 26 -16.21 15.38 9.84
CA LEU A 26 -15.97 15.39 8.40
C LEU A 26 -16.99 14.56 7.62
N ASP A 27 -17.31 15.02 6.41
CA ASP A 27 -18.10 14.24 5.48
C ASP A 27 -17.35 12.95 5.08
N HIS A 28 -18.12 11.89 4.83
CA HIS A 28 -17.59 10.55 4.55
C HIS A 28 -16.62 10.53 3.34
N LYS A 29 -16.83 11.41 2.35
CA LYS A 29 -15.93 11.56 1.20
C LYS A 29 -14.57 12.17 1.59
N CYS A 30 -14.56 13.12 2.53
CA CYS A 30 -13.34 13.73 3.06
C CYS A 30 -12.57 12.71 3.90
N VAL A 31 -13.28 11.95 4.76
CA VAL A 31 -12.69 10.86 5.57
C VAL A 31 -12.03 9.81 4.67
N ARG A 32 -12.69 9.37 3.59
CA ARG A 32 -12.12 8.40 2.63
C ARG A 32 -10.84 8.95 1.96
N SER A 33 -10.86 10.21 1.58
CA SER A 33 -9.70 10.86 0.92
C SER A 33 -8.52 10.97 1.89
N LEU A 34 -8.76 11.37 3.14
CA LEU A 34 -7.74 11.45 4.18
C LEU A 34 -7.18 10.08 4.55
N ASN A 35 -8.03 9.05 4.71
CA ASN A 35 -7.58 7.70 5.04
C ASN A 35 -6.68 7.10 3.96
N SER A 36 -6.86 7.47 2.69
CA SER A 36 -5.97 7.04 1.60
C SER A 36 -4.57 7.64 1.73
N CYS A 37 -4.47 8.91 2.14
CA CYS A 37 -3.19 9.57 2.45
C CYS A 37 -2.54 8.93 3.67
N ARG A 38 -3.28 8.88 4.79
CA ARG A 38 -2.81 8.34 6.08
C ARG A 38 -2.29 6.92 5.97
N GLY A 39 -3.02 6.04 5.27
CA GLY A 39 -2.59 4.65 5.07
C GLY A 39 -1.30 4.52 4.25
N THR A 40 -1.05 5.45 3.33
CA THR A 40 0.22 5.47 2.57
C THR A 40 1.37 5.95 3.46
N ASP A 41 1.14 6.98 4.28
CA ASP A 41 2.13 7.53 5.21
C ASP A 41 2.49 6.55 6.32
N GLU A 42 1.52 5.79 6.84
CA GLU A 42 1.76 4.71 7.80
C GLU A 42 2.65 3.61 7.22
N ILE A 43 2.39 3.17 5.98
CA ILE A 43 3.24 2.19 5.30
C ILE A 43 4.67 2.72 5.15
N HIS A 44 4.83 3.99 4.80
CA HIS A 44 6.15 4.62 4.69
C HIS A 44 6.91 4.64 6.03
N ASN A 45 6.23 4.95 7.12
CA ASN A 45 6.82 4.98 8.47
C ASN A 45 7.17 3.58 9.01
N LEU A 46 6.46 2.55 8.56
CA LEU A 46 6.62 1.17 9.01
C LEU A 46 7.73 0.40 8.28
N VAL A 47 8.23 0.93 7.17
CA VAL A 47 9.19 0.25 6.31
C VAL A 47 10.62 0.72 6.64
N PRO A 48 11.55 -0.20 6.92
CA PRO A 48 12.93 0.15 7.31
C PRO A 48 13.76 0.73 6.15
N ASN A 49 13.45 0.36 4.91
CA ASN A 49 14.12 0.88 3.72
C ASN A 49 13.10 1.21 2.62
N ILE A 50 12.77 2.49 2.49
CA ILE A 50 11.73 2.99 1.58
C ILE A 50 12.08 2.70 0.11
N GLU A 51 13.34 2.80 -0.28
CA GLU A 51 13.78 2.58 -1.66
C GLU A 51 13.66 1.10 -2.05
N SER A 52 14.09 0.19 -1.17
CA SER A 52 13.94 -1.24 -1.37
C SER A 52 12.48 -1.67 -1.45
N PHE A 53 11.63 -1.09 -0.60
CA PHE A 53 10.17 -1.29 -0.65
C PHE A 53 9.54 -0.80 -1.95
N ARG A 54 9.87 0.42 -2.39
CA ARG A 54 9.33 1.01 -3.63
C ARG A 54 9.68 0.15 -4.84
N LEU A 55 10.92 -0.32 -4.92
CA LEU A 55 11.38 -1.15 -6.02
C LEU A 55 10.73 -2.55 -5.97
N ALA A 56 10.66 -3.18 -4.79
CA ALA A 56 9.98 -4.46 -4.63
C ALA A 56 8.48 -4.37 -4.96
N LEU A 57 7.79 -3.34 -4.48
CA LEU A 57 6.37 -3.13 -4.74
C LEU A 57 6.08 -2.90 -6.24
N ARG A 58 6.93 -2.15 -6.95
CA ARG A 58 6.80 -1.99 -8.42
C ARG A 58 6.92 -3.33 -9.13
N SER A 59 7.92 -4.13 -8.79
CA SER A 59 8.13 -5.46 -9.38
C SER A 59 6.96 -6.39 -9.12
N ILE A 60 6.45 -6.43 -7.88
CA ILE A 60 5.32 -7.30 -7.49
C ILE A 60 4.02 -6.86 -8.15
N LYS A 61 3.75 -5.55 -8.25
CA LYS A 61 2.57 -5.04 -8.96
C LYS A 61 2.61 -5.38 -10.45
N LEU A 62 3.78 -5.29 -11.08
CA LEU A 62 3.95 -5.70 -12.48
C LEU A 62 3.70 -7.19 -12.65
N TRP A 63 4.28 -8.01 -11.77
CA TRP A 63 4.06 -9.46 -11.75
C TRP A 63 2.57 -9.80 -11.58
N ALA A 64 1.89 -9.20 -10.60
CA ALA A 64 0.48 -9.45 -10.31
C ALA A 64 -0.43 -9.09 -11.50
N LYS A 65 -0.14 -7.97 -12.17
CA LYS A 65 -0.85 -7.58 -13.40
C LYS A 65 -0.64 -8.59 -14.53
N ARG A 66 0.59 -9.06 -14.74
CA ARG A 66 0.91 -10.05 -15.79
C ARG A 66 0.27 -11.42 -15.54
N HIS A 67 0.03 -11.77 -14.27
CA HIS A 67 -0.60 -13.05 -13.89
C HIS A 67 -2.11 -12.94 -13.68
N GLY A 68 -2.73 -11.78 -13.95
CA GLY A 68 -4.18 -11.60 -13.83
C GLY A 68 -4.72 -11.51 -12.39
N VAL A 69 -3.85 -11.48 -11.38
CA VAL A 69 -4.22 -11.44 -9.95
C VAL A 69 -4.26 -10.02 -9.36
N TYR A 70 -4.35 -9.00 -10.23
CA TYR A 70 -4.44 -7.60 -9.83
C TYR A 70 -5.79 -7.00 -10.24
N SER A 71 -6.78 -7.04 -9.34
CA SER A 71 -8.05 -6.31 -9.50
C SER A 71 -8.93 -6.42 -8.26
N ASN A 72 -9.13 -5.32 -7.53
CA ASN A 72 -10.08 -5.28 -6.41
C ASN A 72 -11.54 -5.45 -6.84
N VAL A 73 -11.87 -5.07 -8.08
CA VAL A 73 -13.23 -5.15 -8.62
C VAL A 73 -13.61 -6.60 -8.96
N LEU A 74 -12.62 -7.40 -9.38
CA LEU A 74 -12.81 -8.82 -9.72
C LEU A 74 -12.59 -9.75 -8.51
N GLY A 75 -12.47 -9.20 -7.29
CA GLY A 75 -12.24 -9.98 -6.07
C GLY A 75 -10.78 -10.35 -5.78
N TYR A 76 -9.83 -9.91 -6.61
CA TYR A 76 -8.40 -10.07 -6.36
C TYR A 76 -7.82 -8.93 -5.52
N LEU A 77 -6.53 -9.01 -5.18
CA LEU A 77 -5.85 -8.01 -4.37
C LEU A 77 -5.72 -6.67 -5.10
N GLY A 78 -6.14 -5.59 -4.43
CA GLY A 78 -5.98 -4.21 -4.88
C GLY A 78 -4.59 -3.63 -4.59
N GLY A 79 -4.33 -2.42 -5.10
CA GLY A 79 -3.02 -1.77 -4.98
C GLY A 79 -2.54 -1.54 -3.55
N VAL A 80 -3.46 -1.20 -2.63
CA VAL A 80 -3.15 -1.03 -1.19
C VAL A 80 -2.85 -2.37 -0.54
N SER A 81 -3.63 -3.41 -0.84
CA SER A 81 -3.41 -4.77 -0.31
C SER A 81 -2.02 -5.30 -0.69
N TRP A 82 -1.61 -5.11 -1.96
CA TRP A 82 -0.24 -5.43 -2.37
C TRP A 82 0.81 -4.63 -1.62
N ALA A 83 0.58 -3.32 -1.40
CA ALA A 83 1.50 -2.48 -0.63
C ALA A 83 1.67 -2.97 0.82
N ILE A 84 0.58 -3.36 1.48
CA ILE A 84 0.59 -3.90 2.85
C ILE A 84 1.39 -5.20 2.91
N LEU A 85 1.17 -6.12 1.96
CA LEU A 85 1.91 -7.39 1.92
C LEU A 85 3.41 -7.18 1.74
N VAL A 86 3.81 -6.30 0.82
CA VAL A 86 5.23 -5.98 0.60
C VAL A 86 5.83 -5.26 1.80
N ALA A 87 5.09 -4.35 2.44
CA ALA A 87 5.54 -3.68 3.66
C ALA A 87 5.80 -4.69 4.77
N ARG A 88 4.93 -5.70 4.93
CA ARG A 88 5.14 -6.78 5.89
C ARG A 88 6.39 -7.61 5.58
N THR A 89 6.67 -7.90 4.31
CA THR A 89 7.93 -8.55 3.92
C THR A 89 9.15 -7.69 4.26
N CYS A 90 9.06 -6.37 4.07
CA CYS A 90 10.14 -5.45 4.46
C CYS A 90 10.37 -5.41 5.97
N GLN A 91 9.32 -5.51 6.78
CA GLN A 91 9.44 -5.59 8.24
C GLN A 91 10.13 -6.88 8.70
N LEU A 92 9.86 -8.01 8.03
CA LEU A 92 10.48 -9.30 8.35
C LEU A 92 11.95 -9.36 7.93
N TYR A 93 12.33 -8.62 6.90
CA TYR A 93 13.69 -8.59 6.36
C TYR A 93 14.21 -7.14 6.24
N PRO A 94 14.53 -6.47 7.36
CA PRO A 94 14.78 -5.04 7.38
C PRO A 94 16.02 -4.60 6.59
N ASN A 95 17.02 -5.48 6.47
CA ASN A 95 18.27 -5.23 5.77
C ASN A 95 18.31 -5.85 4.36
N ALA A 96 17.20 -6.43 3.89
CA ALA A 96 17.15 -7.07 2.59
C ALA A 96 17.03 -6.04 1.46
N THR A 97 17.74 -6.31 0.36
CA THR A 97 17.60 -5.53 -0.87
C THR A 97 16.30 -5.87 -1.57
N ALA A 98 15.86 -5.01 -2.51
CA ALA A 98 14.64 -5.23 -3.28
C ALA A 98 14.58 -6.60 -3.98
N SER A 99 15.70 -7.11 -4.51
CA SER A 99 15.74 -8.42 -5.17
C SER A 99 15.49 -9.55 -4.18
N THR A 100 16.10 -9.50 -3.01
CA THR A 100 15.87 -10.45 -1.92
C THR A 100 14.42 -10.39 -1.43
N LEU A 101 13.85 -9.19 -1.29
CA LEU A 101 12.45 -9.00 -0.89
C LEU A 101 11.49 -9.62 -1.91
N VAL A 102 11.70 -9.37 -3.21
CA VAL A 102 10.89 -9.98 -4.28
C VAL A 102 11.03 -11.51 -4.28
N HIS A 103 12.24 -12.02 -4.11
CA HIS A 103 12.47 -13.46 -4.02
C HIS A 103 11.76 -14.08 -2.82
N LYS A 104 11.90 -13.49 -1.62
CA LYS A 104 11.20 -13.94 -0.42
C LYS A 104 9.69 -13.86 -0.58
N PHE A 105 9.17 -12.81 -1.23
CA PHE A 105 7.76 -12.67 -1.56
C PHE A 105 7.27 -13.80 -2.47
N SER A 106 8.05 -14.16 -3.49
CA SER A 106 7.71 -15.22 -4.43
C SER A 106 7.66 -16.62 -3.81
N LEU A 107 8.27 -16.82 -2.63
CA LEU A 107 8.10 -18.07 -1.87
C LEU A 107 6.70 -18.21 -1.28
N TYR A 108 6.07 -17.10 -0.90
CA TYR A 108 4.69 -17.08 -0.38
C TYR A 108 3.66 -17.09 -1.51
N PHE A 109 4.01 -16.47 -2.65
CA PHE A 109 3.19 -16.46 -3.87
C PHE A 109 3.98 -17.06 -5.04
N PRO A 110 4.13 -18.39 -5.06
CA PRO A 110 4.84 -19.06 -6.14
C PRO A 110 4.17 -18.75 -7.48
N SER A 111 4.97 -18.59 -8.54
CA SER A 111 4.52 -18.27 -9.89
C SER A 111 3.56 -19.31 -10.50
N GLY A 112 3.29 -20.42 -9.80
CA GLY A 112 2.29 -21.43 -10.13
C GLY A 112 0.83 -21.00 -9.92
N TYR A 113 0.55 -19.86 -9.28
CA TYR A 113 -0.81 -19.28 -9.20
C TYR A 113 -1.24 -18.61 -10.52
N GLY A 114 -0.94 -19.23 -11.67
CA GLY A 114 -1.43 -18.83 -12.97
C GLY A 114 -2.89 -19.27 -13.19
N PRO A 115 -3.58 -18.72 -14.20
CA PRO A 115 -5.01 -18.96 -14.46
C PRO A 115 -5.39 -20.42 -14.78
N ASN A 116 -4.42 -21.32 -14.94
CA ASN A 116 -4.65 -22.71 -15.32
C ASN A 116 -5.15 -23.62 -14.18
N GLN A 117 -5.57 -23.06 -13.04
CA GLN A 117 -6.13 -23.84 -11.93
C GLN A 117 -7.63 -23.57 -11.70
N PHE A 118 -8.26 -22.76 -12.55
CA PHE A 118 -9.70 -22.49 -12.54
C PHE A 118 -10.41 -22.87 -13.87
N CYS A 119 -9.77 -23.68 -14.71
CA CYS A 119 -10.42 -24.37 -15.82
C CYS A 119 -10.55 -25.86 -15.54
#